data_AF-A0A7K7PPH2-F1
#
_entry.id   AF-A0A7K7PPH2-F1
#
_cell.length_a   1.000
_cell.length_b   1.000
_cell.length_c   1.000
_cell.angle_alpha   90.00
_cell.angle_beta   90.00
_cell.angle_gamma   90.00
#
_symmetry.space_group_name_H-M   'P 1'
#
loop_
_entity.id
_entity.type
_entity.pdbx_description
1 polymer ?
#
loop_
_entity_poly.entity_id
_entity_poly.type
_entity_poly.pdbx_seq_one_letter_code
_entity_poly.pdbx_strand_id
1 'polypeptide(L)'
;GIQFLIENDLLHNTAEDIAQFLYKGEGLNKTVIGDYLGERDEFNIKVLQAFVELHEFADLNLVQALRQFLWSFRLPGEAQKIDRMMEAFASRYCLCNPGVFQSTDTCYVLSFAIIMLNTSLHNHNVRDKPTVERFISMNRGINEGGDLPEELLRNLYESIKNEPFKIPEDDGNDLTHTFFNPDREGWLLKLGGRVKTWKRRWFILTDNCLYYFEYTTDKEPRGIIPLENLSIREVEDPRKPNCFELYNPSHKGQVIKACKTEADGRVVEGNHVVYRISAPTPEEKEEWIKSIKASISRDPFYDMLATRKRRIANKK
;
A
#
# COMPACT_ATOMS: atom_id res chain seq x y z
N GLY A 1 -3.84 27.61 9.94
CA GLY A 1 -2.42 27.70 9.55
C GLY A 1 -2.25 28.73 8.44
N ILE A 2 -2.38 28.30 7.18
CA ILE A 2 -2.20 29.16 5.99
C ILE A 2 -3.04 30.45 6.05
N GLN A 3 -4.34 30.35 6.36
CA GLN A 3 -5.22 31.52 6.48
C GLN A 3 -4.71 32.56 7.48
N PHE A 4 -4.18 32.12 8.63
CA PHE A 4 -3.61 33.03 9.64
C PHE A 4 -2.37 33.76 9.11
N LEU A 5 -1.50 33.08 8.36
CA LEU A 5 -0.32 33.71 7.75
C LEU A 5 -0.73 34.76 6.70
N ILE A 6 -1.79 34.48 5.95
CA ILE A 6 -2.36 35.42 4.97
C ILE A 6 -2.95 36.65 5.65
N GLU A 7 -3.74 36.46 6.70
CA GLU A 7 -4.38 37.56 7.46
C GLU A 7 -3.38 38.47 8.18
N ASN A 8 -2.16 38.01 8.41
CA ASN A 8 -1.09 38.77 9.08
C ASN A 8 0.01 39.24 8.11
N ASP A 9 -0.24 39.20 6.79
CA ASP A 9 0.71 39.62 5.74
C ASP A 9 2.06 38.88 5.77
N LEU A 10 2.07 37.65 6.28
CA LEU A 10 3.25 36.77 6.35
C LEU A 10 3.33 35.80 5.16
N LEU A 11 2.23 35.63 4.41
CA LEU A 11 2.13 34.78 3.24
C LEU A 11 1.10 35.35 2.27
N HIS A 12 1.44 35.47 0.99
CA HIS A 12 0.46 35.90 -0.01
C HIS A 12 -0.52 34.77 -0.34
N ASN A 13 -1.77 35.14 -0.67
CA ASN A 13 -2.81 34.20 -1.04
C ASN A 13 -2.76 33.81 -2.53
N THR A 14 -1.61 33.29 -2.98
CA THR A 14 -1.44 32.73 -4.33
C THR A 14 -1.04 31.26 -4.23
N ALA A 15 -1.32 30.48 -5.27
CA ALA A 15 -0.99 29.06 -5.26
C ALA A 15 0.53 28.84 -5.21
N GLU A 16 1.27 29.70 -5.91
CA GLU A 16 2.72 29.69 -6.05
C GLU A 16 3.40 30.06 -4.71
N ASP A 17 2.94 31.10 -4.03
CA ASP A 17 3.50 31.51 -2.74
C ASP A 17 3.25 30.45 -1.66
N ILE A 18 2.06 29.86 -1.63
CA ILE A 18 1.72 28.77 -0.70
C ILE A 18 2.52 27.51 -1.03
N ALA A 19 2.66 27.14 -2.31
CA ALA A 19 3.49 26.03 -2.72
C ALA A 19 4.95 26.22 -2.30
N GLN A 20 5.49 27.44 -2.49
CA GLN A 20 6.86 27.78 -2.09
C GLN A 20 7.05 27.72 -0.57
N PHE A 21 6.06 28.15 0.20
CA PHE A 21 6.02 28.02 1.66
C PHE A 21 6.03 26.54 2.09
N LEU A 22 5.15 25.72 1.52
CA LEU A 22 5.07 24.29 1.81
C LEU A 22 6.36 23.56 1.39
N TYR A 23 6.96 23.93 0.26
CA TYR A 23 8.20 23.32 -0.24
C TYR A 23 9.41 23.62 0.64
N LYS A 24 9.50 24.85 1.17
CA LYS A 24 10.53 25.19 2.18
C LYS A 24 10.33 24.37 3.46
N GLY A 25 9.08 24.20 3.89
CA GLY A 25 8.72 23.25 4.95
C GLY A 25 9.33 23.54 6.33
N GLU A 26 9.86 24.74 6.57
CA GLU A 26 10.58 25.05 7.81
C GLU A 26 9.63 25.03 9.02
N GLY A 27 9.85 24.08 9.92
CA GLY A 27 9.01 23.89 11.11
C GLY A 27 7.62 23.30 10.82
N LEU A 28 7.37 22.81 9.59
CA LEU A 28 6.09 22.21 9.20
C LEU A 28 6.12 20.68 9.33
N ASN A 29 5.02 20.12 9.84
CA ASN A 29 4.80 18.69 9.84
C ASN A 29 4.50 18.21 8.42
N LYS A 30 5.30 17.27 7.91
CA LYS A 30 5.23 16.79 6.52
C LYS A 30 4.02 15.93 6.21
N THR A 31 3.39 15.31 7.21
CA THR A 31 2.08 14.65 7.06
C THR A 31 0.99 15.67 6.78
N VAL A 32 0.98 16.78 7.51
CA VAL A 32 0.01 17.87 7.29
C VAL A 32 0.20 18.51 5.91
N ILE A 33 1.44 18.60 5.41
CA ILE A 33 1.72 19.05 4.03
C ILE A 33 1.06 18.08 3.03
N GLY A 34 1.29 16.77 3.18
CA GLY A 34 0.68 15.75 2.32
C GLY A 34 -0.84 15.77 2.34
N ASP A 35 -1.44 15.91 3.52
CA ASP A 35 -2.89 15.99 3.69
C ASP A 35 -3.49 17.18 2.95
N TYR A 36 -2.86 18.36 3.06
CA TYR A 36 -3.30 19.60 2.43
C TYR A 36 -3.13 19.55 0.90
N LEU A 37 -1.96 19.11 0.41
CA LEU A 37 -1.70 18.99 -1.03
C LEU A 37 -2.58 17.92 -1.68
N GLY A 38 -2.95 16.90 -0.92
CA GLY A 38 -3.82 15.83 -1.37
C GLY A 38 -5.30 16.22 -1.45
N GLU A 39 -5.74 17.38 -0.95
CA GLU A 39 -7.17 17.75 -0.99
C GLU A 39 -7.73 17.94 -2.41
N ARG A 40 -9.06 17.84 -2.53
CA ARG A 40 -9.76 17.94 -3.84
C ARG A 40 -10.20 19.36 -4.20
N ASP A 41 -10.06 20.31 -3.28
CA ASP A 41 -10.45 21.69 -3.50
C ASP A 41 -9.63 22.30 -4.65
N GLU A 42 -10.27 23.11 -5.51
CA GLU A 42 -9.63 23.66 -6.71
C GLU A 42 -8.36 24.44 -6.41
N PHE A 43 -8.34 25.12 -5.26
CA PHE A 43 -7.16 25.87 -4.82
C PHE A 43 -6.02 24.94 -4.40
N ASN A 44 -6.30 23.88 -3.64
CA ASN A 44 -5.32 22.87 -3.25
C ASN A 44 -4.73 22.15 -4.47
N ILE A 45 -5.54 21.88 -5.50
CA ILE A 45 -5.07 21.31 -6.77
C ILE A 45 -4.08 22.25 -7.47
N LYS A 46 -4.35 23.57 -7.49
CA LYS A 46 -3.40 24.56 -8.04
C LYS A 46 -2.12 24.63 -7.22
N VAL A 47 -2.22 24.59 -5.88
CA VAL A 47 -1.06 24.56 -4.99
C VAL A 47 -0.23 23.29 -5.23
N LEU A 48 -0.86 22.13 -5.39
CA LEU A 48 -0.16 20.87 -5.72
C LEU A 48 0.59 20.98 -7.06
N GLN A 49 -0.04 21.57 -8.07
CA GLN A 49 0.60 21.79 -9.36
C GLN A 49 1.83 22.70 -9.25
N ALA A 50 1.69 23.85 -8.58
CA ALA A 50 2.83 24.74 -8.32
C ALA A 50 3.92 24.05 -7.46
N PHE A 51 3.52 23.20 -6.50
CA PHE A 51 4.44 22.47 -5.64
C PHE A 51 5.28 21.43 -6.41
N VAL A 52 4.67 20.67 -7.33
CA VAL A 52 5.45 19.75 -8.18
C VAL A 52 6.34 20.51 -9.18
N GLU A 53 5.94 21.70 -9.60
CA GLU A 53 6.75 22.55 -10.49
C GLU A 53 8.04 23.07 -9.82
N LEU A 54 8.04 23.22 -8.50
CA LEU A 54 9.24 23.55 -7.71
C LEU A 54 10.27 22.40 -7.67
N HIS A 55 9.88 21.19 -8.09
CA HIS A 55 10.81 20.06 -8.19
C HIS A 55 11.46 20.01 -9.57
N GLU A 56 12.79 19.95 -9.58
CA GLU A 56 13.63 19.89 -10.77
C GLU A 56 13.93 18.43 -11.14
N PHE A 57 13.05 17.82 -11.94
CA PHE A 57 13.20 16.41 -12.34
C PHE A 57 13.99 16.18 -13.64
N ALA A 58 14.42 17.24 -14.32
CA ALA A 58 15.20 17.10 -15.55
C ALA A 58 16.51 16.35 -15.29
N ASP A 59 16.88 15.46 -16.22
CA ASP A 59 18.08 14.61 -16.16
C ASP A 59 18.14 13.64 -14.96
N LEU A 60 17.07 13.53 -14.18
CA LEU A 60 16.93 12.55 -13.11
C LEU A 60 16.23 11.29 -13.61
N ASN A 61 16.73 10.12 -13.22
CA ASN A 61 15.95 8.89 -13.37
C ASN A 61 14.73 8.89 -12.42
N LEU A 62 13.77 8.00 -12.68
CA LEU A 62 12.50 7.99 -11.94
C LEU A 62 12.68 7.75 -10.42
N VAL A 63 13.66 6.95 -10.00
CA VAL A 63 13.95 6.74 -8.57
C VAL A 63 14.51 8.02 -7.93
N GLN A 64 15.41 8.73 -8.60
CA GLN A 64 15.97 9.99 -8.09
C GLN A 64 14.89 11.07 -7.94
N ALA A 65 14.01 11.19 -8.93
CA ALA A 65 12.87 12.11 -8.86
C ALA A 65 11.91 11.73 -7.72
N LEU A 66 11.60 10.43 -7.55
CA LEU A 66 10.78 9.94 -6.43
C LEU A 66 11.41 10.25 -5.07
N ARG A 67 12.74 10.10 -4.93
CA ARG A 67 13.45 10.44 -3.68
C ARG A 67 13.29 11.91 -3.32
N GLN A 68 13.47 12.82 -4.28
CA GLN A 68 13.27 14.24 -4.04
C GLN A 68 11.83 14.55 -3.67
N PHE A 69 10.88 13.99 -4.43
CA PHE A 69 9.45 14.24 -4.23
C PHE A 69 8.96 13.74 -2.86
N LEU A 70 9.27 12.49 -2.51
CA LEU A 70 8.87 11.87 -1.23
C LEU A 70 9.65 12.40 -0.02
N TRP A 71 10.72 13.17 -0.23
CA TRP A 71 11.37 13.90 0.84
C TRP A 71 10.61 15.16 1.24
N SER A 72 9.78 15.73 0.37
CA SER A 72 9.14 17.02 0.59
C SER A 72 7.86 16.92 1.45
N PHE A 73 7.24 15.74 1.55
CA PHE A 73 6.00 15.50 2.30
C PHE A 73 5.83 14.01 2.63
N ARG A 74 4.85 13.64 3.46
CA ARG A 74 4.44 12.24 3.67
C ARG A 74 3.20 11.92 2.84
N LEU A 75 3.17 10.77 2.17
CA LEU A 75 1.99 10.36 1.41
C LEU A 75 0.78 10.22 2.36
N PRO A 76 -0.40 10.75 1.99
CA PRO A 76 -1.62 10.59 2.77
C PRO A 76 -2.10 9.14 2.75
N GLY A 77 -2.97 8.76 3.70
CA GLY A 77 -3.49 7.39 3.78
C GLY A 77 -4.62 7.09 2.79
N GLU A 78 -5.34 8.10 2.32
CA GLU A 78 -6.48 7.94 1.43
C GLU A 78 -6.07 7.76 -0.04
N ALA A 79 -6.49 6.65 -0.66
CA ALA A 79 -6.15 6.31 -2.03
C ALA A 79 -6.39 7.43 -3.05
N GLN A 80 -7.47 8.21 -2.90
CA GLN A 80 -7.79 9.33 -3.80
C GLN A 80 -6.81 10.50 -3.68
N LYS A 81 -6.26 10.74 -2.48
CA LYS A 81 -5.25 11.77 -2.27
C LYS A 81 -3.92 11.32 -2.86
N ILE A 82 -3.52 10.06 -2.60
CA ILE A 82 -2.33 9.44 -3.19
C ILE A 82 -2.38 9.52 -4.73
N ASP A 83 -3.53 9.18 -5.34
CA ASP A 83 -3.72 9.24 -6.80
C ASP A 83 -3.44 10.64 -7.36
N ARG A 84 -4.00 11.69 -6.76
CA ARG A 84 -3.79 13.07 -7.19
C ARG A 84 -2.31 13.46 -7.15
N MET A 85 -1.64 13.14 -6.05
CA MET A 85 -0.23 13.50 -5.86
C MET A 85 0.68 12.76 -6.84
N MET A 86 0.44 11.46 -7.03
CA MET A 86 1.24 10.65 -7.93
C MET A 86 0.95 10.95 -9.41
N GLU A 87 -0.27 11.36 -9.76
CA GLU A 87 -0.61 11.86 -11.10
C GLU A 87 0.12 13.17 -11.42
N ALA A 88 0.13 14.11 -10.48
CA ALA A 88 0.85 15.38 -10.63
C ALA A 88 2.36 15.13 -10.78
N PHE A 89 2.93 14.23 -9.95
CA PHE A 89 4.32 13.81 -10.06
C PHE A 89 4.63 13.18 -11.43
N ALA A 90 3.84 12.19 -11.86
CA ALA A 90 4.07 11.50 -13.13
C ALA A 90 3.99 12.45 -14.32
N SER A 91 3.02 13.37 -14.31
CA SER A 91 2.86 14.40 -15.33
C SER A 91 4.08 15.33 -15.38
N ARG A 92 4.54 15.81 -14.22
CA ARG A 92 5.72 16.66 -14.12
C ARG A 92 6.99 15.93 -14.56
N TYR A 93 7.18 14.68 -14.16
CA TYR A 93 8.34 13.88 -14.55
C TYR A 93 8.42 13.70 -16.08
N CYS A 94 7.31 13.34 -16.72
CA CYS A 94 7.24 13.19 -18.18
C CYS A 94 7.49 14.51 -18.92
N LEU A 95 7.04 15.65 -18.36
CA LEU A 95 7.31 16.98 -18.93
C LEU A 95 8.81 17.33 -18.85
N CYS A 96 9.47 17.00 -17.74
CA CYS A 96 10.90 17.24 -17.56
C CYS A 96 11.79 16.26 -18.34
N ASN A 97 11.29 15.05 -18.64
CA ASN A 97 12.04 13.98 -19.29
C ASN A 97 11.27 13.44 -20.51
N PRO A 98 11.09 14.25 -21.57
CA PRO A 98 10.30 13.86 -22.73
C PRO A 98 10.93 12.66 -23.45
N GLY A 99 10.08 11.69 -23.83
CA GLY A 99 10.49 10.51 -24.58
C GLY A 99 10.97 9.31 -23.74
N VAL A 100 11.12 9.47 -22.42
CA VAL A 100 11.46 8.34 -21.52
C VAL A 100 10.29 7.34 -21.40
N PHE A 101 9.07 7.86 -21.27
CA PHE A 101 7.84 7.06 -21.18
C PHE A 101 6.85 7.46 -22.28
N GLN A 102 6.10 6.50 -22.82
CA GLN A 102 5.09 6.79 -23.84
C GLN A 102 3.87 7.54 -23.30
N SER A 103 3.62 7.46 -21.99
CA SER A 103 2.50 8.12 -21.35
C SER A 103 2.74 8.42 -19.87
N THR A 104 1.99 9.38 -19.33
CA THR A 104 1.90 9.63 -17.89
C THR A 104 1.47 8.38 -17.13
N ASP A 105 0.53 7.60 -17.68
CA ASP A 105 0.07 6.34 -17.07
C ASP A 105 1.24 5.34 -16.90
N THR A 106 2.15 5.24 -17.89
CA THR A 106 3.36 4.40 -17.80
C THR A 106 4.24 4.85 -16.62
N CYS A 107 4.53 6.15 -16.54
CA CYS A 107 5.34 6.74 -15.45
C CYS A 107 4.70 6.50 -14.09
N TYR A 108 3.38 6.73 -14.00
CA TYR A 108 2.59 6.53 -12.79
C TYR A 108 2.64 5.08 -12.30
N VAL A 109 2.31 4.11 -13.16
CA VAL A 109 2.27 2.69 -12.78
C VAL A 109 3.67 2.19 -12.42
N LEU A 110 4.71 2.61 -13.15
CA LEU A 110 6.09 2.25 -12.82
C LEU A 110 6.54 2.87 -11.49
N SER A 111 6.11 4.09 -11.17
CA SER A 111 6.40 4.73 -9.87
C SER A 111 5.88 3.88 -8.71
N PHE A 112 4.67 3.35 -8.82
CA PHE A 112 4.14 2.42 -7.81
C PHE A 112 4.87 1.09 -7.78
N ALA A 113 5.28 0.56 -8.95
CA ALA A 113 6.10 -0.65 -8.98
C ALA A 113 7.44 -0.46 -8.25
N ILE A 114 8.04 0.74 -8.35
CA ILE A 114 9.25 1.12 -7.62
C ILE A 114 8.98 1.24 -6.10
N ILE A 115 7.88 1.87 -5.70
CA ILE A 115 7.51 1.97 -4.28
C ILE A 115 7.26 0.57 -3.68
N MET A 116 6.53 -0.30 -4.40
CA MET A 116 6.34 -1.70 -4.00
C MET A 116 7.66 -2.47 -3.94
N LEU A 117 8.59 -2.19 -4.86
CA LEU A 117 9.92 -2.78 -4.84
C LEU A 117 10.70 -2.37 -3.60
N ASN A 118 10.62 -1.10 -3.17
CA ASN A 118 11.25 -0.63 -1.93
C ASN A 118 10.80 -1.45 -0.73
N THR A 119 9.48 -1.57 -0.55
CA THR A 119 8.90 -2.42 0.50
C THR A 119 9.39 -3.86 0.38
N SER A 120 9.34 -4.41 -0.84
CA SER A 120 9.73 -5.80 -1.09
C SER A 120 11.19 -6.07 -0.71
N LEU A 121 12.11 -5.17 -1.05
CA LEU A 121 13.54 -5.33 -0.79
C LEU A 121 13.91 -5.04 0.67
N HIS A 122 13.32 -4.01 1.28
CA HIS A 122 13.82 -3.46 2.55
C HIS A 122 12.96 -3.76 3.78
N ASN A 123 11.69 -4.13 3.61
CA ASN A 123 10.88 -4.56 4.74
C ASN A 123 11.29 -5.99 5.16
N HIS A 124 11.76 -6.16 6.40
CA HIS A 124 12.22 -7.46 6.91
C HIS A 124 11.11 -8.53 6.97
N ASN A 125 9.84 -8.13 6.95
CA ASN A 125 8.69 -9.05 6.93
C ASN A 125 8.47 -9.66 5.55
N VAL A 126 9.00 -9.05 4.48
CA VAL A 126 8.95 -9.63 3.13
C VAL A 126 10.07 -10.64 2.98
N ARG A 127 9.72 -11.93 2.95
CA ARG A 127 10.70 -13.02 2.78
C ARG A 127 11.16 -13.21 1.34
N ASP A 128 10.25 -13.01 0.39
CA ASP A 128 10.54 -13.16 -1.05
C ASP A 128 11.05 -11.85 -1.64
N LYS A 129 12.38 -11.71 -1.70
CA LYS A 129 13.05 -10.54 -2.27
C LYS A 129 13.15 -10.72 -3.79
N PRO A 130 12.43 -9.93 -4.61
CA PRO A 130 12.46 -10.10 -6.06
C PRO A 130 13.87 -9.81 -6.60
N THR A 131 14.36 -10.64 -7.52
CA THR A 131 15.59 -10.35 -8.28
C THR A 131 15.35 -9.27 -9.32
N VAL A 132 16.42 -8.72 -9.89
CA VAL A 132 16.31 -7.73 -10.96
C VAL A 132 15.64 -8.29 -12.22
N GLU A 133 15.90 -9.55 -12.59
CA GLU A 133 15.23 -10.23 -13.70
C GLU A 133 13.73 -10.36 -13.44
N ARG A 134 13.34 -10.65 -12.19
CA ARG A 134 11.94 -10.70 -11.79
C ARG A 134 11.28 -9.33 -11.90
N PHE A 135 11.94 -8.26 -11.42
CA PHE A 135 11.43 -6.90 -11.56
C PHE A 135 11.26 -6.48 -13.03
N ILE A 136 12.21 -6.83 -13.91
CA ILE A 136 12.08 -6.60 -15.35
C ILE A 136 10.86 -7.35 -15.90
N SER A 137 10.72 -8.65 -15.57
CA SER A 137 9.59 -9.46 -16.06
C SER A 137 8.22 -8.95 -15.59
N MET A 138 8.14 -8.44 -14.36
CA MET A 138 6.90 -7.91 -13.76
C MET A 138 6.41 -6.63 -14.42
N ASN A 139 7.30 -5.90 -15.11
CA ASN A 139 7.00 -4.63 -15.77
C ASN A 139 6.98 -4.75 -17.31
N ARG A 140 6.89 -5.97 -17.87
CA ARG A 140 6.67 -6.17 -19.31
C ARG A 140 5.33 -5.58 -19.76
N GLY A 141 5.32 -4.98 -20.94
CA GLY A 141 4.14 -4.34 -21.53
C GLY A 141 3.69 -3.05 -20.86
N ILE A 142 4.44 -2.52 -19.88
CA ILE A 142 4.02 -1.34 -19.10
C ILE A 142 4.03 -0.05 -19.93
N ASN A 143 4.78 0.01 -21.04
CA ASN A 143 4.94 1.19 -21.88
C ASN A 143 3.91 1.19 -23.02
N GLU A 144 2.62 1.36 -22.66
CA GLU A 144 1.48 1.30 -23.59
C GLU A 144 1.43 -0.01 -24.40
N GLY A 145 1.68 -1.13 -23.73
CA GLY A 145 1.71 -2.47 -24.34
C GLY A 145 3.09 -2.89 -24.85
N GLY A 146 4.05 -1.98 -24.92
CA GLY A 146 5.47 -2.26 -25.18
C GLY A 146 6.30 -2.43 -23.90
N ASP A 147 7.54 -2.89 -24.07
CA ASP A 147 8.50 -3.04 -22.98
C ASP A 147 9.35 -1.77 -22.81
N LEU A 148 9.73 -1.47 -21.57
CA LEU A 148 10.77 -0.47 -21.29
C LEU A 148 12.17 -1.08 -21.49
N PRO A 149 13.20 -0.26 -21.77
CA PRO A 149 14.57 -0.76 -21.87
C PRO A 149 14.99 -1.53 -20.60
N GLU A 150 15.56 -2.72 -20.77
CA GLU A 150 15.97 -3.56 -19.62
C GLU A 150 17.01 -2.86 -18.75
N GLU A 151 17.92 -2.10 -19.37
CA GLU A 151 18.95 -1.33 -18.66
C GLU A 151 18.33 -0.24 -17.76
N LEU A 152 17.27 0.44 -18.23
CA LEU A 152 16.53 1.41 -17.43
C LEU A 152 15.94 0.73 -16.19
N LEU A 153 15.22 -0.38 -16.36
CA LEU A 153 14.61 -1.12 -15.25
C LEU A 153 15.65 -1.68 -14.27
N ARG A 154 16.81 -2.14 -14.78
CA ARG A 154 17.94 -2.59 -13.96
C ARG A 154 18.52 -1.46 -13.12
N ASN A 155 18.70 -0.27 -13.70
CA ASN A 155 19.21 0.90 -13.00
C ASN A 155 18.26 1.37 -11.89
N LEU A 156 16.94 1.35 -12.15
CA LEU A 156 15.92 1.67 -11.14
C LEU A 156 15.94 0.64 -10.00
N TYR A 157 16.02 -0.65 -10.32
CA TYR A 157 16.08 -1.72 -9.33
C TYR A 157 17.32 -1.61 -8.43
N GLU A 158 18.51 -1.49 -9.02
CA GLU A 158 19.75 -1.41 -8.23
C GLU A 158 19.80 -0.13 -7.40
N SER A 159 19.24 0.99 -7.88
CA SER A 159 19.15 2.21 -7.07
C SER A 159 18.29 2.01 -5.81
N ILE A 160 17.12 1.38 -5.92
CA ILE A 160 16.31 1.05 -4.73
C ILE A 160 17.03 0.03 -3.85
N LYS A 161 17.59 -1.04 -4.41
CA LYS A 161 18.30 -2.07 -3.64
C LYS A 161 19.48 -1.51 -2.85
N ASN A 162 20.21 -0.56 -3.40
CA ASN A 162 21.36 0.04 -2.74
C ASN A 162 20.97 1.00 -1.61
N GLU A 163 19.86 1.73 -1.76
CA GLU A 163 19.40 2.67 -0.74
C GLU A 163 17.86 2.68 -0.68
N PRO A 164 17.21 2.38 0.46
CA PRO A 164 15.76 2.52 0.58
C PRO A 164 15.32 3.98 0.39
N PHE A 165 14.05 4.23 0.12
CA PHE A 165 13.51 5.59 0.23
C PHE A 165 13.75 6.13 1.64
N LYS A 166 14.27 7.35 1.73
CA LYS A 166 14.38 8.07 3.01
C LYS A 166 13.12 8.86 3.19
N ILE A 167 12.39 8.56 4.25
CA ILE A 167 11.17 9.27 4.57
C ILE A 167 11.45 10.22 5.73
N PRO A 168 11.08 11.51 5.60
CA PRO A 168 11.27 12.45 6.69
C PRO A 168 10.28 12.16 7.82
N GLU A 169 10.72 12.30 9.08
CA GLU A 169 9.94 11.95 10.28
C GLU A 169 9.42 10.49 10.23
N ASP A 170 10.34 9.53 10.08
CA ASP A 170 10.02 8.10 10.00
C ASP A 170 9.58 7.51 11.35
N ASP A 171 8.28 7.28 11.50
CA ASP A 171 7.66 6.55 12.61
C ASP A 171 7.51 5.04 12.33
N GLY A 172 8.01 4.55 11.18
CA GLY A 172 7.91 3.16 10.76
C GLY A 172 6.58 2.75 10.13
N ASN A 173 5.60 3.66 10.03
CA ASN A 173 4.28 3.43 9.44
C ASN A 173 4.11 4.10 8.07
N ASP A 174 5.21 4.46 7.40
CA ASP A 174 5.14 5.12 6.09
C ASP A 174 4.69 4.17 4.99
N LEU A 175 3.88 4.67 4.05
CA LEU A 175 3.40 3.92 2.89
C LEU A 175 4.53 3.29 2.05
N THR A 176 5.76 3.83 2.06
CA THR A 176 6.91 3.23 1.37
C THR A 176 7.57 2.06 2.10
N HIS A 177 7.33 1.92 3.41
CA HIS A 177 7.81 0.82 4.27
C HIS A 177 6.70 -0.18 4.59
N THR A 178 5.47 0.31 4.67
CA THR A 178 4.23 -0.40 4.93
C THR A 178 3.26 -0.17 3.79
N PHE A 179 3.70 -0.31 2.54
CA PHE A 179 2.78 -0.38 1.39
C PHE A 179 1.71 -1.47 1.58
N PHE A 180 1.98 -2.36 2.54
CA PHE A 180 1.05 -3.19 3.29
C PHE A 180 0.46 -2.42 4.49
N ASN A 181 -0.35 -1.37 4.25
CA ASN A 181 -1.14 -0.80 5.32
C ASN A 181 -2.25 -1.81 5.61
N PRO A 182 -2.41 -2.33 6.84
CA PRO A 182 -3.45 -3.29 7.06
C PRO A 182 -4.82 -2.63 6.93
N ASP A 183 -5.65 -3.21 6.05
CA ASP A 183 -7.08 -2.91 5.92
C ASP A 183 -7.78 -2.95 7.28
N ARG A 184 -7.26 -3.79 8.20
CA ARG A 184 -7.67 -3.88 9.60
C ARG A 184 -6.66 -4.63 10.44
N GLU A 185 -6.52 -4.25 11.70
CA GLU A 185 -5.85 -5.04 12.73
C GLU A 185 -6.66 -5.08 14.04
N GLY A 186 -6.41 -6.07 14.89
CA GLY A 186 -7.17 -6.24 16.12
C GLY A 186 -7.07 -7.62 16.77
N TRP A 187 -7.52 -7.73 18.02
CA TRP A 187 -7.54 -9.00 18.74
C TRP A 187 -8.78 -9.83 18.42
N LEU A 188 -8.57 -11.08 18.01
CA LEU A 188 -9.66 -12.04 17.81
C LEU A 188 -9.35 -13.38 18.49
N LEU A 189 -10.40 -14.16 18.74
CA LEU A 189 -10.29 -15.56 19.11
C LEU A 189 -10.46 -16.41 17.85
N LYS A 190 -9.58 -17.40 17.65
CA LYS A 190 -9.70 -18.37 16.55
C LYS A 190 -9.77 -19.80 17.05
N LEU A 191 -10.56 -20.62 16.37
CA LEU A 191 -10.62 -22.06 16.63
C LEU A 191 -9.48 -22.80 15.90
N GLY A 192 -8.88 -23.79 16.57
CA GLY A 192 -7.88 -24.67 15.98
C GLY A 192 -8.46 -25.61 14.91
N GLY A 193 -7.58 -26.14 14.06
CA GLY A 193 -7.93 -26.95 12.89
C GLY A 193 -8.26 -28.38 13.29
N ARG A 194 -7.22 -29.21 13.41
CA ARG A 194 -7.34 -30.60 13.89
C ARG A 194 -7.76 -30.67 15.36
N VAL A 195 -7.12 -29.87 16.21
CA VAL A 195 -7.46 -29.76 17.64
C VAL A 195 -8.31 -28.51 17.85
N LYS A 196 -9.54 -28.68 18.33
CA LYS A 196 -10.54 -27.62 18.46
C LYS A 196 -10.38 -26.79 19.73
N THR A 197 -9.24 -26.13 19.87
CA THR A 197 -8.97 -25.18 20.96
C THR A 197 -9.06 -23.74 20.49
N TRP A 198 -9.68 -22.87 21.30
CA TRP A 198 -9.71 -21.43 21.06
C TRP A 198 -8.40 -20.77 21.49
N LYS A 199 -7.89 -19.85 20.67
CA LYS A 199 -6.66 -19.09 20.93
C LYS A 199 -6.87 -17.62 20.60
N ARG A 200 -6.44 -16.72 21.49
CA ARG A 200 -6.39 -15.27 21.24
C ARG A 200 -5.16 -14.96 20.39
N ARG A 201 -5.35 -14.22 19.30
CA ARG A 201 -4.29 -13.84 18.37
C ARG A 201 -4.51 -12.41 17.90
N TRP A 202 -3.41 -11.70 17.66
CA TRP A 202 -3.45 -10.40 17.01
C TRP A 202 -3.58 -10.64 15.51
N PHE A 203 -4.64 -10.15 14.89
CA PHE A 203 -4.89 -10.33 13.48
C PHE A 203 -4.52 -9.06 12.73
N ILE A 204 -3.98 -9.25 11.53
CA ILE A 204 -3.66 -8.19 10.58
C ILE A 204 -4.23 -8.66 9.23
N LEU A 205 -5.12 -7.86 8.64
CA LEU A 205 -5.66 -8.06 7.30
C LEU A 205 -4.91 -7.12 6.35
N THR A 206 -4.20 -7.67 5.38
CA THR A 206 -3.52 -6.89 4.34
C THR A 206 -3.26 -7.79 3.13
N ASP A 207 -3.18 -7.23 1.92
CA ASP A 207 -2.91 -7.95 0.65
C ASP A 207 -3.77 -9.19 0.42
N ASN A 208 -5.08 -9.09 0.69
CA ASN A 208 -6.01 -10.21 0.55
C ASN A 208 -5.58 -11.46 1.37
N CYS A 209 -4.82 -11.24 2.44
CA CYS A 209 -4.33 -12.25 3.37
C CYS A 209 -4.68 -11.85 4.80
N LEU A 210 -5.06 -12.85 5.59
CA LEU A 210 -5.30 -12.69 7.01
C LEU A 210 -4.16 -13.34 7.79
N TYR A 211 -3.33 -12.49 8.38
CA TYR A 211 -2.20 -12.86 9.22
C TYR A 211 -2.65 -12.92 10.68
N TYR A 212 -2.06 -13.82 11.46
CA TYR A 212 -2.29 -13.84 12.90
C TYR A 212 -1.02 -14.14 13.69
N PHE A 213 -0.83 -13.39 14.77
CA PHE A 213 0.37 -13.38 15.61
C PHE A 213 0.03 -13.80 17.03
N GLU A 214 1.01 -14.30 17.78
CA GLU A 214 0.80 -14.61 19.19
C GLU A 214 0.80 -13.33 20.04
N TYR A 215 1.73 -12.43 19.73
CA TYR A 215 1.86 -11.10 20.33
C TYR A 215 1.92 -10.00 19.25
N THR A 216 1.55 -8.76 19.63
CA THR A 216 1.61 -7.59 18.73
C THR A 216 3.04 -7.20 18.36
N THR A 217 4.02 -7.62 19.16
CA THR A 217 5.45 -7.37 18.95
C THR A 217 6.14 -8.45 18.11
N ASP A 218 5.43 -9.51 17.73
CA ASP A 218 6.00 -10.61 16.96
C ASP A 218 6.34 -10.14 15.54
N LYS A 219 7.57 -10.39 15.11
CA LYS A 219 8.01 -10.11 13.74
C LYS A 219 7.52 -11.14 12.72
N GLU A 220 7.21 -12.36 13.17
CA GLU A 220 6.78 -13.45 12.30
C GLU A 220 5.36 -13.90 12.66
N PRO A 221 4.47 -14.10 11.66
CA PRO A 221 3.11 -14.55 11.92
C PRO A 221 3.10 -16.00 12.40
N ARG A 222 2.17 -16.31 13.31
CA ARG A 222 1.87 -17.70 13.67
C ARG A 222 1.18 -18.44 12.54
N GLY A 223 0.47 -17.73 11.67
CA GLY A 223 0.00 -18.29 10.41
C GLY A 223 -0.59 -17.25 9.47
N ILE A 224 -0.76 -17.69 8.23
CA ILE A 224 -1.17 -16.86 7.09
C ILE A 224 -2.31 -17.58 6.38
N ILE A 225 -3.41 -16.87 6.18
CA ILE A 225 -4.62 -17.37 5.51
C ILE A 225 -4.85 -16.51 4.26
N PRO A 226 -4.45 -16.98 3.07
CA PRO A 226 -4.87 -16.37 1.81
C PRO A 226 -6.40 -16.36 1.72
N LEU A 227 -6.98 -15.21 1.38
CA LEU A 227 -8.43 -15.04 1.28
C LEU A 227 -8.98 -15.32 -0.13
N GLU A 228 -8.10 -15.59 -1.08
CA GLU A 228 -8.46 -16.02 -2.44
C GLU A 228 -9.44 -17.21 -2.42
N ASN A 229 -10.53 -17.07 -3.16
CA ASN A 229 -11.58 -18.08 -3.29
C ASN A 229 -12.29 -18.45 -1.97
N LEU A 230 -12.13 -17.64 -0.92
CA LEU A 230 -12.86 -17.79 0.33
C LEU A 230 -14.09 -16.89 0.35
N SER A 231 -15.02 -17.22 1.24
CA SER A 231 -16.19 -16.42 1.56
C SER A 231 -16.41 -16.44 3.06
N ILE A 232 -17.15 -15.44 3.54
CA ILE A 232 -17.52 -15.29 4.95
C ILE A 232 -18.98 -15.68 5.15
N ARG A 233 -19.26 -16.36 6.27
CA ARG A 233 -20.61 -16.52 6.81
C ARG A 233 -20.61 -16.33 8.32
N GLU A 234 -21.71 -15.82 8.86
CA GLU A 234 -21.92 -15.77 10.30
C GLU A 234 -22.33 -17.14 10.82
N VAL A 235 -21.93 -17.47 12.05
CA VAL A 235 -22.27 -18.73 12.70
C VAL A 235 -22.53 -18.51 14.18
N GLU A 236 -23.41 -19.32 14.76
CA GLU A 236 -23.52 -19.44 16.20
C GLU A 236 -22.47 -20.43 16.73
N ASP A 237 -21.91 -20.14 17.90
CA ASP A 237 -21.03 -21.06 18.63
C ASP A 237 -21.54 -21.22 20.07
N PRO A 238 -21.61 -22.44 20.62
CA PRO A 238 -22.13 -22.66 21.98
C PRO A 238 -21.34 -21.97 23.09
N ARG A 239 -20.09 -21.58 22.84
CA ARG A 239 -19.15 -21.09 23.87
C ARG A 239 -18.56 -19.72 23.58
N LYS A 240 -18.74 -19.18 22.37
CA LYS A 240 -18.06 -17.96 21.95
C LYS A 240 -19.04 -17.02 21.23
N PRO A 241 -19.13 -15.76 21.66
CA PRO A 241 -20.02 -14.80 21.01
C PRO A 241 -19.44 -14.37 19.66
N ASN A 242 -20.28 -13.70 18.88
CA ASN A 242 -19.86 -12.91 17.71
C ASN A 242 -19.00 -13.72 16.70
N CYS A 243 -19.45 -14.93 16.35
CA CYS A 243 -18.68 -15.84 15.53
C CYS A 243 -18.96 -15.70 14.03
N PHE A 244 -17.91 -15.88 13.22
CA PHE A 244 -17.98 -16.02 11.78
C PHE A 244 -16.98 -17.06 11.26
N GLU A 245 -17.19 -17.54 10.04
CA GLU A 245 -16.34 -18.53 9.39
C GLU A 245 -15.83 -18.06 8.04
N LEU A 246 -14.53 -18.27 7.80
CA LEU A 246 -13.96 -18.32 6.46
C LEU A 246 -14.10 -19.75 5.92
N TYR A 247 -14.66 -19.88 4.72
CA TYR A 247 -14.86 -21.15 4.05
C TYR A 247 -14.73 -21.01 2.53
N ASN A 248 -14.37 -22.09 1.85
CA ASN A 248 -14.37 -22.12 0.38
C ASN A 248 -15.76 -22.57 -0.11
N PRO A 249 -16.53 -21.73 -0.84
CA PRO A 249 -17.86 -22.08 -1.32
C PRO A 249 -17.83 -23.10 -2.47
N SER A 250 -16.76 -23.10 -3.28
CA SER A 250 -16.61 -23.97 -4.46
C SER A 250 -16.12 -25.38 -4.09
N HIS A 251 -15.41 -25.52 -2.97
CA HIS A 251 -14.78 -26.78 -2.55
C HIS A 251 -15.19 -27.18 -1.13
N LYS A 252 -16.48 -27.51 -0.96
CA LYS A 252 -17.04 -27.89 0.33
C LYS A 252 -16.33 -29.14 0.89
N GLY A 253 -15.79 -29.02 2.10
CA GLY A 253 -15.12 -30.12 2.80
C GLY A 253 -13.62 -30.25 2.54
N GLN A 254 -13.06 -29.47 1.61
CA GLN A 254 -11.61 -29.45 1.37
C GLN A 254 -10.88 -28.54 2.36
N VAL A 255 -9.60 -28.84 2.59
CA VAL A 255 -8.72 -28.03 3.43
C VAL A 255 -8.40 -26.71 2.73
N ILE A 256 -8.57 -25.60 3.44
CA ILE A 256 -8.17 -24.27 2.99
C ILE A 256 -6.64 -24.19 2.96
N LYS A 257 -6.09 -23.82 1.81
CA LYS A 257 -4.66 -23.59 1.64
C LYS A 257 -4.21 -22.44 2.54
N ALA A 258 -3.38 -22.75 3.53
CA ALA A 258 -2.85 -21.81 4.50
C ALA A 258 -1.56 -22.39 5.10
N CYS A 259 -0.76 -21.58 5.77
CA CYS A 259 0.42 -22.06 6.52
C CYS A 259 0.38 -21.59 7.97
N LYS A 260 1.06 -22.34 8.85
CA LYS A 260 1.27 -21.98 10.25
C LYS A 260 2.64 -22.42 10.74
N THR A 261 3.13 -21.77 11.78
CA THR A 261 4.37 -22.14 12.45
C THR A 261 4.07 -23.01 13.67
N GLU A 262 4.73 -24.15 13.80
CA GLU A 262 4.65 -25.01 14.99
C GLU A 262 5.56 -24.49 16.11
N ALA A 263 5.46 -25.09 17.31
CA ALA A 263 6.21 -24.62 18.48
C ALA A 263 7.74 -24.73 18.32
N ASP A 264 8.20 -25.59 17.41
CA ASP A 264 9.61 -25.78 17.05
C ASP A 264 10.09 -24.86 15.91
N GLY A 265 9.24 -23.93 15.45
CA GLY A 265 9.57 -22.98 14.38
C GLY A 265 9.37 -23.51 12.96
N ARG A 266 8.97 -24.78 12.78
CA ARG A 266 8.70 -25.31 11.43
C ARG A 266 7.41 -24.74 10.85
N VAL A 267 7.45 -24.35 9.59
CA VAL A 267 6.27 -23.92 8.82
C VAL A 267 5.63 -25.16 8.20
N VAL A 268 4.34 -25.35 8.46
CA VAL A 268 3.53 -26.48 7.97
C VAL A 268 2.22 -25.99 7.38
N GLU A 269 1.59 -26.80 6.53
CA GLU A 269 0.26 -26.49 5.99
C GLU A 269 -0.83 -26.50 7.09
N GLY A 270 -1.80 -25.60 6.92
CA GLY A 270 -3.01 -25.54 7.72
C GLY A 270 -3.86 -26.81 7.56
N ASN A 271 -4.64 -27.14 8.58
CA ASN A 271 -5.51 -28.32 8.59
C ASN A 271 -6.99 -27.91 8.74
N HIS A 272 -7.34 -26.73 8.24
CA HIS A 272 -8.64 -26.10 8.44
C HIS A 272 -9.51 -26.28 7.20
N VAL A 273 -10.64 -26.96 7.35
CA VAL A 273 -11.71 -26.92 6.32
C VAL A 273 -12.49 -25.60 6.40
N VAL A 274 -12.59 -25.04 7.61
CA VAL A 274 -13.13 -23.69 7.89
C VAL A 274 -12.29 -23.04 8.98
N TYR A 275 -12.13 -21.72 8.91
CA TYR A 275 -11.58 -20.93 10.02
C TYR A 275 -12.72 -20.24 10.76
N ARG A 276 -13.09 -20.77 11.93
CA ARG A 276 -14.03 -20.13 12.84
C ARG A 276 -13.31 -19.12 13.73
N ILE A 277 -13.85 -17.91 13.76
CA ILE A 277 -13.29 -16.73 14.43
C ILE A 277 -14.40 -16.10 15.29
N SER A 278 -14.03 -15.55 16.45
CA SER A 278 -14.92 -14.87 17.39
C SER A 278 -14.35 -13.50 17.71
N ALA A 279 -15.17 -12.46 17.53
CA ALA A 279 -14.83 -11.09 17.86
C ALA A 279 -15.24 -10.71 19.30
N PRO A 280 -14.54 -9.78 19.96
CA PRO A 280 -14.89 -9.33 21.29
C PRO A 280 -16.28 -8.68 21.37
N THR A 281 -16.65 -7.85 20.38
CA THR A 281 -17.99 -7.23 20.31
C THR A 281 -18.75 -7.52 19.01
N PRO A 282 -20.09 -7.36 18.97
CA PRO A 282 -20.87 -7.43 17.74
C PRO A 282 -20.42 -6.41 16.69
N GLU A 283 -20.06 -5.20 17.12
CA GLU A 283 -19.60 -4.12 16.23
C GLU A 283 -18.27 -4.51 15.58
N GLU A 284 -17.31 -5.01 16.37
CA GLU A 284 -16.03 -5.52 15.84
C GLU A 284 -16.24 -6.70 14.88
N LYS A 285 -17.22 -7.58 15.14
CA LYS A 285 -17.56 -8.68 14.22
C LYS A 285 -18.01 -8.13 12.87
N GLU A 286 -18.94 -7.19 12.86
CA GLU A 286 -19.45 -6.58 11.62
C GLU A 286 -18.35 -5.87 10.86
N GLU A 287 -17.51 -5.14 11.58
CA GLU A 287 -16.34 -4.46 11.08
C GLU A 287 -15.31 -5.40 10.43
N TRP A 288 -14.96 -6.51 11.09
CA TRP A 288 -14.07 -7.53 10.54
C TRP A 288 -14.67 -8.22 9.31
N ILE A 289 -15.96 -8.57 9.36
CA ILE A 289 -16.68 -9.16 8.21
C ILE A 289 -16.67 -8.19 7.03
N LYS A 290 -16.92 -6.90 7.28
CA LYS A 290 -16.92 -5.86 6.25
C LYS A 290 -15.53 -5.69 5.64
N SER A 291 -14.48 -5.56 6.45
CA SER A 291 -13.10 -5.41 5.95
C SER A 291 -12.64 -6.65 5.17
N ILE A 292 -12.92 -7.87 5.65
CA ILE A 292 -12.54 -9.09 4.93
C ILE A 292 -13.32 -9.24 3.62
N LYS A 293 -14.64 -8.96 3.62
CA LYS A 293 -15.41 -8.94 2.37
C LYS A 293 -14.91 -7.90 1.40
N ALA A 294 -14.53 -6.70 1.88
CA ALA A 294 -13.92 -5.66 1.08
C ALA A 294 -12.60 -6.16 0.48
N SER A 295 -11.67 -6.67 1.28
CA SER A 295 -10.38 -7.21 0.82
C SER A 295 -10.55 -8.35 -0.21
N ILE A 296 -11.53 -9.25 -0.01
CA ILE A 296 -11.90 -10.30 -0.96
C ILE A 296 -12.49 -9.74 -2.27
N SER A 297 -13.18 -8.60 -2.21
CA SER A 297 -13.93 -8.05 -3.34
C SER A 297 -13.21 -6.96 -4.12
N ARG A 298 -12.47 -6.06 -3.46
CA ARG A 298 -11.85 -4.82 -3.99
C ARG A 298 -10.87 -4.22 -2.99
N ASP A 299 -9.63 -4.00 -3.40
CA ASP A 299 -8.79 -2.95 -2.82
C ASP A 299 -8.91 -1.72 -3.74
N PRO A 300 -9.41 -0.55 -3.28
CA PRO A 300 -9.62 0.61 -4.14
C PRO A 300 -8.35 1.14 -4.80
N PHE A 301 -7.20 0.96 -4.16
CA PHE A 301 -5.91 1.42 -4.63
C PHE A 301 -5.32 0.43 -5.67
N TYR A 302 -5.36 -0.88 -5.41
CA TYR A 302 -5.03 -1.91 -6.40
C TYR A 302 -6.06 -1.94 -7.55
N ASP A 303 -7.34 -1.62 -7.31
CA ASP A 303 -8.36 -1.46 -8.35
C ASP A 303 -8.05 -0.24 -9.22
N MET A 304 -7.61 0.87 -8.63
CA MET A 304 -7.14 2.04 -9.36
C MET A 304 -5.89 1.70 -10.19
N LEU A 305 -4.88 1.05 -9.61
CA LEU A 305 -3.70 0.57 -10.33
C LEU A 305 -4.06 -0.42 -11.44
N ALA A 306 -4.97 -1.35 -11.17
CA ALA A 306 -5.47 -2.31 -12.14
C ALA A 306 -6.25 -1.61 -13.25
N THR A 307 -7.04 -0.59 -12.93
CA THR A 307 -7.79 0.22 -13.91
C THR A 307 -6.83 0.95 -14.84
N ARG A 308 -5.77 1.58 -14.31
CA ARG A 308 -4.73 2.22 -15.13
C ARG A 308 -3.93 1.21 -15.95
N LYS A 309 -3.56 0.06 -15.37
CA LYS A 309 -2.95 -1.05 -16.14
C LYS A 309 -3.84 -1.54 -17.28
N ARG A 310 -5.17 -1.62 -17.07
CA ARG A 310 -6.14 -1.95 -18.15
C ARG A 310 -6.19 -0.85 -19.22
N ARG A 311 -6.13 0.43 -18.86
CA ARG A 311 -6.07 1.54 -19.84
C ARG A 311 -4.83 1.43 -20.73
N ILE A 312 -3.66 1.20 -20.13
CA ILE A 312 -2.39 0.97 -20.84
C ILE A 312 -2.52 -0.24 -21.80
N ALA A 313 -3.12 -1.34 -21.33
CA ALA A 313 -3.28 -2.55 -22.14
C ALA A 313 -4.30 -2.42 -23.30
N ASN A 314 -5.29 -1.54 -23.17
CA ASN A 314 -6.41 -1.40 -24.11
C ASN A 314 -6.19 -0.36 -25.22
N LYS A 315 -5.07 0.37 -25.27
CA LYS A 315 -4.74 1.28 -26.39
C LYS A 315 -4.14 0.57 -27.62
N LYS A 316 -4.33 -0.75 -27.73
CA LYS A 316 -3.92 -1.56 -28.89
C LYS A 316 -4.83 -1.37 -30.09
#